data_AF-A0AAD1YU92-F1
#
_entry.id   AF-A0AAD1YU92-F1
#
_cell.length_a   1.000
_cell.length_b   1.000
_cell.length_c   1.000
_cell.angle_alpha   90.00
_cell.angle_beta   90.00
_cell.angle_gamma   90.00
#
_symmetry.space_group_name_H-M   'P 1'
#
loop_
_entity.id
_entity.type
_entity.pdbx_description
1 polymer ?
#
loop_
_entity_poly.entity_id
_entity_poly.type
_entity_poly.pdbx_seq_one_letter_code
_entity_poly.pdbx_strand_id
1 'polypeptide(L)'
;MFPLINRSSIASNPIPIFSASLQIALTELKNSNNSISKAMISISSESSTTMSTFHKCASLLSRSLILLNHSLANLVVDLVLVDLEIEALTYSETDDIKAWNMAAAAGAEDCFSALQDVESMVKIKREKMVVNEVKSKVDKAKMCLANWMGLFLMKDYILDEFYSPIIVSDYYYYPRYGFDYGFILFLYCGLYLFLIVLYGMVLRGH
;
A
#
# COMPACT_ATOMS: atom_id res chain seq x y z
N MET A 1 15.29 14.35 -9.54
CA MET A 1 14.83 15.71 -9.24
C MET A 1 13.35 15.59 -8.94
N PHE A 2 12.97 15.67 -7.66
CA PHE A 2 11.56 15.56 -7.27
C PHE A 2 10.87 16.88 -7.65
N PRO A 3 9.68 16.85 -8.27
CA PRO A 3 8.90 18.07 -8.44
C PRO A 3 8.50 18.56 -7.04
N LEU A 4 8.93 19.79 -6.70
CA LEU A 4 8.48 20.49 -5.50
C LEU A 4 6.97 20.70 -5.64
N ILE A 5 6.18 19.96 -4.84
CA ILE A 5 4.73 20.13 -4.83
C ILE A 5 4.44 21.47 -4.16
N ASN A 6 3.90 22.41 -4.93
CA ASN A 6 3.53 23.73 -4.42
C ASN A 6 2.26 23.60 -3.55
N ARG A 7 2.31 24.06 -2.30
CA ARG A 7 1.16 24.00 -1.37
C ARG A 7 -0.10 24.64 -1.94
N SER A 8 0.03 25.71 -2.73
CA SER A 8 -1.12 26.37 -3.35
C SER A 8 -1.72 25.59 -4.52
N SER A 9 -0.97 24.68 -5.18
CA SER A 9 -1.52 23.85 -6.26
C SER A 9 -2.30 22.64 -5.76
N ILE A 10 -1.96 22.12 -4.56
CA ILE A 10 -2.69 21.00 -3.93
C ILE A 10 -4.11 21.43 -3.53
N ALA A 11 -4.28 22.67 -3.07
CA ALA A 11 -5.57 23.22 -2.68
C ALA A 11 -6.58 23.31 -3.85
N SER A 12 -6.08 23.40 -5.08
CA SER A 12 -6.89 23.45 -6.31
C SER A 12 -6.93 22.12 -7.09
N ASN A 13 -5.97 21.23 -6.86
CA ASN A 13 -5.85 19.95 -7.53
C ASN A 13 -5.11 18.94 -6.62
N PRO A 14 -5.83 18.05 -5.91
CA PRO A 14 -5.22 17.03 -5.06
C PRO A 14 -4.58 15.88 -5.85
N ILE A 15 -4.80 15.75 -7.17
CA ILE A 15 -4.36 14.58 -7.94
C ILE A 15 -2.82 14.33 -7.90
N PRO A 16 -1.94 15.34 -7.85
CA PRO A 16 -0.50 15.15 -7.65
C PRO A 16 -0.11 14.40 -6.36
N ILE A 17 -1.00 14.33 -5.35
CA ILE A 17 -0.72 13.58 -4.11
C ILE A 17 -0.61 12.07 -4.38
N PHE A 18 -1.41 11.56 -5.32
CA PHE A 18 -1.45 10.15 -5.66
C PHE A 18 -0.15 9.74 -6.36
N SER A 19 0.24 10.45 -7.41
CA SER A 19 1.50 10.16 -8.11
C SER A 19 2.72 10.36 -7.22
N ALA A 20 2.73 11.36 -6.34
CA ALA A 20 3.81 11.57 -5.38
C ALA A 20 3.93 10.39 -4.40
N SER A 21 2.81 9.87 -3.89
CA SER A 21 2.80 8.72 -2.98
C SER A 21 3.34 7.45 -3.65
N LEU A 22 2.93 7.17 -4.90
CA LEU A 22 3.49 6.06 -5.68
C LEU A 22 4.99 6.23 -5.93
N GLN A 23 5.46 7.44 -6.25
CA GLN A 23 6.89 7.73 -6.43
C GLN A 23 7.72 7.51 -5.17
N ILE A 24 7.16 7.81 -3.98
CA ILE A 24 7.81 7.50 -2.70
C ILE A 24 7.94 5.99 -2.53
N ALA A 25 6.88 5.22 -2.80
CA ALA A 25 6.92 3.77 -2.72
C ALA A 25 7.96 3.15 -3.68
N LEU A 26 8.01 3.62 -4.93
CA LEU A 26 9.04 3.25 -5.90
C LEU A 26 10.45 3.56 -5.41
N THR A 27 10.65 4.74 -4.82
CA THR A 27 11.95 5.18 -4.30
C THR A 27 12.42 4.27 -3.16
N GLU A 28 11.55 3.94 -2.21
CA GLU A 28 11.92 3.08 -1.08
C GLU A 28 12.16 1.62 -1.50
N LEU A 29 11.42 1.11 -2.48
CA LEU A 29 11.72 -0.20 -3.09
C LEU A 29 13.09 -0.21 -3.79
N LYS A 30 13.40 0.84 -4.55
CA LYS A 30 14.71 0.97 -5.22
C LYS A 30 15.85 1.06 -4.19
N ASN A 31 15.64 1.81 -3.12
CA ASN A 31 16.61 1.89 -2.01
C ASN A 31 16.83 0.54 -1.34
N SER A 32 15.74 -0.24 -1.16
CA SER A 32 15.81 -1.60 -0.61
C SER A 32 16.58 -2.54 -1.53
N ASN A 33 16.30 -2.53 -2.83
CA ASN A 33 17.01 -3.34 -3.81
C ASN A 33 18.51 -3.00 -3.87
N ASN A 34 18.86 -1.71 -3.88
CA ASN A 34 20.24 -1.26 -3.80
C ASN A 34 20.94 -1.70 -2.50
N SER A 35 20.20 -1.71 -1.38
CA SER A 35 20.74 -2.19 -0.11
C SER A 35 21.04 -3.68 -0.14
N ILE A 36 20.21 -4.48 -0.81
CA ILE A 36 20.45 -5.91 -1.00
C ILE A 36 21.73 -6.12 -1.82
N SER A 37 21.93 -5.39 -2.93
CA SER A 37 23.16 -5.50 -3.72
C SER A 37 24.41 -5.16 -2.91
N LYS A 38 24.35 -4.11 -2.07
CA LYS A 38 25.46 -3.77 -1.16
C LYS A 38 25.69 -4.85 -0.10
N ALA A 39 24.62 -5.40 0.45
CA ALA A 39 24.67 -6.45 1.44
C ALA A 39 25.34 -7.71 0.89
N MET A 40 24.95 -8.16 -0.31
CA MET A 40 25.58 -9.30 -1.01
C MET A 40 27.10 -9.13 -1.12
N ILE A 41 27.58 -7.95 -1.52
CA ILE A 41 29.02 -7.67 -1.62
C ILE A 41 29.68 -7.81 -0.23
N SER A 42 29.04 -7.28 0.81
CA SER A 42 29.60 -7.18 2.16
C SER A 42 29.74 -8.51 2.92
N ILE A 43 28.94 -9.53 2.57
CA ILE A 43 28.90 -10.85 3.23
C ILE A 43 29.13 -12.02 2.26
N SER A 44 29.72 -11.75 1.09
CA SER A 44 29.87 -12.71 -0.02
C SER A 44 30.57 -14.03 0.35
N SER A 45 31.39 -14.05 1.39
CA SER A 45 32.10 -15.22 1.88
C SER A 45 31.50 -15.86 3.16
N GLU A 46 30.43 -15.29 3.73
CA GLU A 46 29.97 -15.66 5.08
C GLU A 46 28.93 -16.78 5.07
N SER A 47 27.93 -16.75 4.17
CA SER A 47 26.79 -17.68 4.21
C SER A 47 26.10 -17.85 2.85
N SER A 48 25.97 -19.10 2.41
CA SER A 48 25.26 -19.45 1.17
C SER A 48 23.74 -19.25 1.30
N THR A 49 23.16 -19.50 2.48
CA THR A 49 21.72 -19.36 2.74
C THR A 49 21.29 -17.89 2.68
N THR A 50 22.05 -17.00 3.32
CA THR A 50 21.75 -15.56 3.32
C THR A 50 21.95 -14.97 1.94
N MET A 51 22.98 -15.40 1.22
CA MET A 51 23.19 -15.01 -0.17
C MET A 51 22.02 -15.43 -1.08
N SER A 52 21.57 -16.68 -0.97
CA SER A 52 20.40 -17.19 -1.71
C SER A 52 19.14 -16.36 -1.41
N THR A 53 18.93 -16.03 -0.14
CA THR A 53 17.80 -15.20 0.29
C THR A 53 17.88 -13.79 -0.27
N PHE A 54 19.07 -13.17 -0.26
CA PHE A 54 19.28 -11.88 -0.90
C PHE A 54 19.01 -11.94 -2.40
N HIS A 55 19.41 -13.00 -3.11
CA HIS A 55 19.10 -13.16 -4.54
C HIS A 55 17.60 -13.27 -4.80
N LYS A 56 16.90 -14.07 -4.00
CA LYS A 56 15.44 -14.21 -4.07
C LYS A 56 14.76 -12.85 -3.84
N CYS A 57 15.16 -12.15 -2.78
CA CYS A 57 14.68 -10.81 -2.46
C CYS A 57 14.92 -9.81 -3.60
N ALA A 58 16.14 -9.76 -4.17
CA ALA A 58 16.45 -8.87 -5.28
C ALA A 58 15.54 -9.13 -6.49
N SER A 59 15.25 -10.39 -6.81
CA SER A 59 14.32 -10.77 -7.87
C SER A 59 12.89 -10.31 -7.58
N LEU A 60 12.38 -10.56 -6.38
CA LEU A 60 11.04 -10.15 -5.95
C LEU A 60 10.87 -8.63 -5.98
N LEU A 61 11.82 -7.88 -5.43
CA LEU A 61 11.75 -6.42 -5.42
C LEU A 61 11.92 -5.83 -6.82
N SER A 62 12.73 -6.44 -7.68
CA SER A 62 12.88 -5.98 -9.07
C SER A 62 11.59 -6.21 -9.87
N ARG A 63 10.92 -7.34 -9.68
CA ARG A 63 9.58 -7.58 -10.25
C ARG A 63 8.56 -6.55 -9.73
N SER A 64 8.59 -6.27 -8.43
CA SER A 64 7.70 -5.28 -7.79
C SER A 64 7.92 -3.88 -8.37
N LEU A 65 9.16 -3.47 -8.60
CA LEU A 65 9.50 -2.21 -9.26
C LEU A 65 8.92 -2.12 -10.68
N ILE A 66 8.99 -3.19 -11.47
CA ILE A 66 8.43 -3.22 -12.84
C ILE A 66 6.91 -2.98 -12.79
N LEU A 67 6.20 -3.70 -11.92
CA LEU A 67 4.74 -3.59 -11.76
C LEU A 67 4.29 -2.18 -11.32
N LEU A 68 5.04 -1.56 -10.41
CA LEU A 68 4.75 -0.19 -9.97
C LEU A 68 5.09 0.86 -11.00
N ASN A 69 6.09 0.63 -11.84
CA ASN A 69 6.35 1.50 -12.98
C ASN A 69 5.23 1.42 -14.02
N HIS A 70 4.66 0.23 -14.27
CA HIS A 70 3.45 0.10 -15.09
C HIS A 70 2.28 0.85 -14.47
N SER A 71 2.09 0.72 -13.16
CA SER A 71 1.08 1.47 -12.41
C SER A 71 1.25 2.98 -12.57
N LEU A 72 2.49 3.48 -12.44
CA LEU A 72 2.81 4.90 -12.57
C LEU A 72 2.58 5.39 -14.00
N ALA A 73 2.95 4.62 -15.01
CA ALA A 73 2.75 4.98 -16.41
C ALA A 73 1.24 5.20 -16.70
N ASN A 74 0.39 4.28 -16.25
CA ASN A 74 -1.06 4.42 -16.44
C ASN A 74 -1.65 5.58 -15.61
N LEU A 75 -1.16 5.78 -14.39
CA LEU A 75 -1.62 6.89 -13.54
C LEU A 75 -1.18 8.28 -14.08
N VAL A 76 -0.01 8.38 -14.71
CA VAL A 76 0.50 9.65 -15.26
C VAL A 76 -0.22 10.03 -16.56
N VAL A 77 -0.66 9.05 -17.36
CA VAL A 77 -1.50 9.30 -18.53
C VAL A 77 -2.83 9.94 -18.11
N ASP A 78 -3.46 9.45 -17.04
CA ASP A 78 -4.67 10.03 -16.39
C ASP A 78 -4.43 11.48 -15.91
N LEU A 79 -3.24 11.78 -15.40
CA LEU A 79 -2.86 13.08 -14.83
C LEU A 79 -2.57 14.19 -15.86
N VAL A 80 -2.10 13.85 -17.06
CA VAL A 80 -1.77 14.82 -18.13
C VAL A 80 -3.02 15.25 -18.90
N LEU A 81 -4.06 14.41 -18.95
CA LEU A 81 -5.32 14.70 -19.62
C LEU A 81 -6.27 15.59 -18.79
N VAL A 82 -5.91 15.94 -17.55
CA VAL A 82 -6.74 16.78 -16.67
C VAL A 82 -6.90 18.23 -17.19
N ASP A 83 -6.08 18.68 -18.14
CA ASP A 83 -6.25 19.97 -18.84
C ASP A 83 -7.26 19.93 -20.00
N LEU A 84 -7.71 18.75 -20.43
CA LEU A 84 -8.61 18.55 -21.57
C LEU A 84 -9.61 17.43 -21.26
N GLU A 85 -10.76 17.78 -20.67
CA GLU A 85 -11.91 16.89 -20.43
C GLU A 85 -11.56 15.51 -19.81
N ILE A 86 -11.69 15.42 -18.49
CA ILE A 86 -11.46 14.26 -17.62
C ILE A 86 -11.80 12.91 -18.28
N GLU A 87 -10.83 12.25 -18.90
CA GLU A 87 -10.86 10.80 -19.08
C GLU A 87 -10.34 10.19 -17.79
N ALA A 88 -11.25 9.96 -16.84
CA ALA A 88 -10.95 9.16 -15.66
C ALA A 88 -10.52 7.75 -16.09
N LEU A 89 -9.51 7.19 -15.42
CA LEU A 89 -9.14 5.77 -15.54
C LEU A 89 -10.39 4.88 -15.72
N THR A 90 -10.38 4.07 -16.77
CA THR A 90 -11.43 3.07 -16.97
C THR A 90 -11.43 2.05 -15.82
N TYR A 91 -12.55 1.34 -15.65
CA TYR A 91 -12.64 0.25 -14.68
C TYR A 91 -11.51 -0.78 -14.88
N SER A 92 -11.21 -1.12 -16.15
CA SER A 92 -10.14 -2.07 -16.49
C SER A 92 -8.77 -1.55 -16.06
N GLU A 93 -8.44 -0.29 -16.34
CA GLU A 93 -7.15 0.28 -15.96
C GLU A 93 -7.00 0.39 -14.43
N THR A 94 -8.10 0.70 -13.74
CA THR A 94 -8.13 0.73 -12.27
C THR A 94 -7.87 -0.65 -11.68
N ASP A 95 -8.52 -1.70 -12.22
CA ASP A 95 -8.32 -3.09 -11.77
C ASP A 95 -6.89 -3.58 -12.10
N ASP A 96 -6.32 -3.20 -13.25
CA ASP A 96 -4.95 -3.53 -13.62
C ASP A 96 -3.94 -2.87 -12.66
N ILE A 97 -4.09 -1.57 -12.39
CA ILE A 97 -3.25 -0.86 -11.41
C ILE A 97 -3.36 -1.54 -10.05
N LYS A 98 -4.57 -1.87 -9.60
CA LYS A 98 -4.80 -2.57 -8.33
C LYS A 98 -4.09 -3.92 -8.29
N ALA A 99 -4.24 -4.73 -9.34
CA ALA A 99 -3.61 -6.04 -9.44
C ALA A 99 -2.08 -5.95 -9.41
N TRP A 100 -1.49 -5.02 -10.16
CA TRP A 100 -0.04 -4.78 -10.17
C TRP A 100 0.49 -4.33 -8.82
N ASN A 101 -0.20 -3.40 -8.16
CA ASN A 101 0.20 -2.91 -6.84
C ASN A 101 0.06 -4.02 -5.77
N MET A 102 -0.98 -4.86 -5.82
CA MET A 102 -1.12 -5.99 -4.91
C MET A 102 -0.01 -7.02 -5.11
N ALA A 103 0.32 -7.35 -6.36
CA ALA A 103 1.42 -8.25 -6.68
C ALA A 103 2.78 -7.68 -6.25
N ALA A 104 3.00 -6.37 -6.39
CA ALA A 104 4.21 -5.70 -5.89
C ALA A 104 4.29 -5.72 -4.36
N ALA A 105 3.19 -5.48 -3.66
CA ALA A 105 3.12 -5.56 -2.20
C ALA A 105 3.42 -6.99 -1.71
N ALA A 106 2.86 -8.01 -2.37
CA ALA A 106 3.15 -9.41 -2.07
C ALA A 106 4.64 -9.74 -2.25
N GLY A 107 5.27 -9.26 -3.34
CA GLY A 107 6.71 -9.46 -3.55
C GLY A 107 7.59 -8.82 -2.46
N ALA A 108 7.19 -7.64 -1.96
CA ALA A 108 7.88 -6.99 -0.83
C ALA A 108 7.68 -7.76 0.49
N GLU A 109 6.48 -8.27 0.75
CA GLU A 109 6.16 -9.07 1.95
C GLU A 109 6.88 -10.43 1.94
N ASP A 110 6.92 -11.11 0.80
CA ASP A 110 7.65 -12.37 0.63
C ASP A 110 9.15 -12.20 0.89
N CYS A 111 9.72 -11.07 0.44
CA CYS A 111 11.11 -10.73 0.74
C CYS A 111 11.31 -10.44 2.24
N PHE A 112 10.43 -9.64 2.85
CA PHE A 112 10.50 -9.34 4.28
C PHE A 112 10.45 -10.62 5.13
N SER A 113 9.51 -11.51 4.83
CA SER A 113 9.34 -12.80 5.53
C SER A 113 10.59 -13.67 5.38
N ALA A 114 11.16 -13.77 4.17
CA ALA A 114 12.39 -14.52 3.95
C ALA A 114 13.59 -13.94 4.72
N LEU A 115 13.68 -12.61 4.85
CA LEU A 115 14.72 -11.96 5.66
C LEU A 115 14.53 -12.19 7.16
N GLN A 116 13.28 -12.23 7.63
CA GLN A 116 12.95 -12.54 9.03
C GLN A 116 13.34 -13.98 9.38
N ASP A 117 13.04 -14.94 8.49
CA ASP A 117 13.45 -16.33 8.65
C ASP A 117 14.97 -16.44 8.76
N VAL A 118 15.69 -15.80 7.84
CA VAL A 118 17.17 -15.81 7.85
C VAL A 118 17.75 -15.13 9.08
N GLU A 119 17.23 -13.99 9.52
CA GLU A 119 17.72 -13.32 10.74
C GLU A 119 17.74 -14.26 11.95
N SER A 120 16.71 -15.10 12.09
CA SER A 120 16.58 -16.06 13.19
C SER A 120 17.64 -17.16 13.14
N MET A 121 18.15 -17.49 11.95
CA MET A 121 19.13 -18.54 11.69
C MET A 121 20.57 -18.05 11.75
N VAL A 122 20.82 -16.76 11.50
CA VAL A 122 22.16 -16.19 11.43
C VAL A 122 22.81 -16.09 12.82
N LYS A 123 23.95 -16.77 12.98
CA LYS A 123 24.76 -16.74 14.22
C LYS A 123 25.90 -15.72 14.16
N ILE A 124 26.34 -15.34 12.96
CA ILE A 124 27.44 -14.38 12.78
C ILE A 124 26.90 -12.96 13.02
N LYS A 125 27.47 -12.27 14.02
CA LYS A 125 26.99 -10.94 14.44
C LYS A 125 26.99 -9.92 13.30
N ARG A 126 28.03 -9.93 12.47
CA ARG A 126 28.17 -9.03 11.30
C ARG A 126 27.08 -9.30 10.27
N GLU A 127 26.94 -10.55 9.85
CA GLU A 127 25.89 -10.99 8.94
C GLU A 127 24.49 -10.61 9.45
N LYS A 128 24.22 -10.84 10.74
CA LYS A 128 22.93 -10.49 11.35
C LYS A 128 22.64 -8.99 11.29
N MET A 129 23.67 -8.16 11.53
CA MET A 129 23.54 -6.70 11.40
C MET A 129 23.19 -6.30 9.96
N VAL A 130 23.82 -6.92 8.96
CA VAL A 130 23.55 -6.66 7.54
C VAL A 130 22.14 -7.10 7.15
N VAL A 131 21.71 -8.30 7.57
CA VAL A 131 20.34 -8.79 7.36
C VAL A 131 19.32 -7.84 7.98
N ASN A 132 19.57 -7.36 9.20
CA ASN A 132 18.66 -6.44 9.90
C ASN A 132 18.56 -5.08 9.22
N GLU A 133 19.67 -4.54 8.71
CA GLU A 133 19.66 -3.30 7.93
C GLU A 133 18.80 -3.45 6.66
N VAL A 134 19.00 -4.54 5.91
CA VAL A 134 18.23 -4.82 4.70
C VAL A 134 16.75 -5.00 5.03
N LYS A 135 16.44 -5.80 6.06
CA LYS A 135 15.06 -6.06 6.51
C LYS A 135 14.34 -4.77 6.88
N SER A 136 14.99 -3.86 7.61
CA SER A 136 14.40 -2.56 7.97
C SER A 136 14.06 -1.71 6.76
N LYS A 137 14.88 -1.72 5.70
CA LYS A 137 14.59 -0.99 4.46
C LYS A 137 13.43 -1.61 3.68
N VAL A 138 13.39 -2.94 3.60
CA VAL A 138 12.27 -3.66 2.96
C VAL A 138 10.96 -3.40 3.69
N ASP A 139 10.98 -3.38 5.03
CA ASP A 139 9.80 -3.04 5.85
C ASP A 139 9.31 -1.62 5.59
N LYS A 140 10.22 -0.65 5.51
CA LYS A 140 9.89 0.73 5.13
C LYS A 140 9.26 0.80 3.73
N ALA A 141 9.82 0.09 2.75
CA ALA A 141 9.27 0.03 1.40
C ALA A 141 7.85 -0.56 1.39
N LYS A 142 7.62 -1.63 2.17
CA LYS A 142 6.30 -2.23 2.36
C LYS A 142 5.29 -1.23 2.91
N MET A 143 5.64 -0.49 3.97
CA MET A 143 4.76 0.53 4.54
C MET A 143 4.40 1.62 3.53
N CYS A 144 5.38 2.08 2.74
CA CYS A 144 5.12 3.06 1.68
C CYS A 144 4.19 2.50 0.58
N LEU A 145 4.31 1.23 0.22
CA LEU A 145 3.38 0.57 -0.72
C LEU A 145 1.96 0.47 -0.16
N ALA A 146 1.83 0.08 1.11
CA ALA A 146 0.53 0.01 1.77
C ALA A 146 -0.15 1.38 1.84
N ASN A 147 0.61 2.43 2.19
CA ASN A 147 0.12 3.81 2.24
C ASN A 147 -0.32 4.30 0.86
N TRP A 148 0.48 4.04 -0.18
CA TRP A 148 0.10 4.33 -1.56
C TRP A 148 -1.18 3.60 -1.96
N MET A 149 -1.26 2.30 -1.72
CA MET A 149 -2.45 1.50 -2.06
C MET A 149 -3.70 2.03 -1.35
N GLY A 150 -3.60 2.36 -0.06
CA GLY A 150 -4.71 2.95 0.69
C GLY A 150 -5.22 4.24 0.05
N LEU A 151 -4.30 5.13 -0.35
CA LEU A 151 -4.64 6.36 -1.06
C LEU A 151 -5.27 6.09 -2.42
N PHE A 152 -4.72 5.15 -3.20
CA PHE A 152 -5.25 4.80 -4.51
C PHE A 152 -6.67 4.22 -4.44
N LEU A 153 -6.93 3.31 -3.50
CA LEU A 153 -8.26 2.71 -3.31
C LEU A 153 -9.31 3.73 -2.83
N MET A 154 -8.88 4.80 -2.16
CA MET A 154 -9.75 5.88 -1.72
C MET A 154 -9.74 7.07 -2.69
N LYS A 155 -9.09 6.96 -3.86
CA LYS A 155 -8.89 8.09 -4.80
C LYS A 155 -10.20 8.83 -5.06
N ASP A 156 -11.22 8.12 -5.53
CA ASP A 156 -12.47 8.75 -5.96
C ASP A 156 -13.22 9.40 -4.78
N TYR A 157 -13.22 8.75 -3.61
CA TYR A 157 -13.79 9.32 -2.39
C TYR A 157 -13.05 10.58 -1.93
N ILE A 158 -11.72 10.57 -1.94
CA ILE A 158 -10.89 11.73 -1.59
C ILE A 158 -11.13 12.86 -2.60
N LEU A 159 -11.18 12.55 -3.89
CA LEU A 159 -11.44 13.56 -4.93
C LEU A 159 -12.85 14.14 -4.78
N ASP A 160 -13.86 13.32 -4.49
CA ASP A 160 -15.23 13.78 -4.26
C ASP A 160 -15.30 14.73 -3.05
N GLU A 161 -14.72 14.40 -1.90
CA GLU A 161 -14.67 15.29 -0.73
C GLU A 161 -13.93 16.61 -0.99
N PHE A 162 -12.96 16.64 -1.91
CA PHE A 162 -12.22 17.85 -2.28
C PHE A 162 -12.97 18.74 -3.30
N TYR A 163 -13.71 18.14 -4.23
CA TYR A 163 -14.36 18.84 -5.34
C TYR A 163 -15.86 19.06 -5.17
N SER A 164 -16.51 18.26 -4.32
CA SER A 164 -17.89 18.45 -3.87
C SER A 164 -17.87 19.19 -2.54
N PRO A 165 -17.94 20.55 -2.53
CA PRO A 165 -18.10 21.26 -1.27
C PRO A 165 -19.35 20.71 -0.58
N ILE A 166 -19.31 20.62 0.75
CA ILE A 166 -20.52 20.47 1.56
C ILE A 166 -21.43 21.65 1.19
N ILE A 167 -22.31 21.45 0.23
CA ILE A 167 -23.43 22.35 0.05
C ILE A 167 -24.25 22.09 1.30
N VAL A 168 -24.17 23.01 2.27
CA VAL A 168 -25.21 23.15 3.30
C VAL A 168 -26.45 23.64 2.54
N SER A 169 -27.01 22.74 1.75
CA SER A 169 -28.28 22.92 1.07
C SER A 169 -29.31 22.40 2.04
N ASP A 170 -30.06 23.31 2.63
CA ASP A 170 -31.27 23.04 3.43
C ASP A 170 -32.39 22.33 2.62
N TYR A 171 -32.08 21.71 1.48
CA TYR A 171 -33.04 21.03 0.64
C TYR A 171 -32.81 19.52 0.63
N TYR A 172 -33.67 18.86 1.42
CA TYR A 172 -34.14 17.50 1.27
C TYR A 172 -33.89 16.91 -0.13
N TYR A 173 -32.90 16.03 -0.25
CA TYR A 173 -32.84 15.10 -1.38
C TYR A 173 -32.43 13.71 -0.90
N TYR A 174 -33.34 12.77 -1.17
CA TYR A 174 -33.24 11.34 -0.87
C TYR A 174 -32.01 10.70 -1.55
N PRO A 175 -31.15 9.94 -0.84
CA PRO A 175 -30.12 9.16 -1.49
C PRO A 175 -30.73 7.85 -2.04
N ARG A 176 -30.71 7.74 -3.37
CA ARG A 176 -30.94 6.51 -4.13
C ARG A 176 -29.55 5.90 -4.38
N TYR A 177 -29.39 4.61 -4.07
CA TYR A 177 -28.15 3.82 -3.98
C TYR A 177 -27.36 4.09 -2.68
N GLY A 178 -27.09 3.15 -1.79
CA GLY A 178 -27.26 1.70 -1.79
C GLY A 178 -26.35 1.11 -0.70
N PHE A 179 -26.25 1.79 0.45
CA PHE A 179 -25.61 1.25 1.64
C PHE A 179 -26.60 0.26 2.24
N ASP A 180 -26.24 -1.02 2.30
CA ASP A 180 -27.13 -2.05 2.83
C ASP A 180 -27.16 -1.94 4.37
N TYR A 181 -27.90 -0.95 4.85
CA TYR A 181 -28.20 -0.75 6.27
C TYR A 181 -28.82 -2.02 6.88
N GLY A 182 -29.42 -2.89 6.07
CA GLY A 182 -29.89 -4.20 6.48
C GLY A 182 -28.75 -5.10 6.97
N PHE A 183 -27.60 -5.13 6.28
CA PHE A 183 -26.45 -5.93 6.69
C PHE A 183 -25.82 -5.40 7.98
N ILE A 184 -25.71 -4.08 8.12
CA ILE A 184 -25.21 -3.45 9.35
C ILE A 184 -26.17 -3.70 10.52
N LEU A 185 -27.47 -3.50 10.32
CA LEU A 185 -28.48 -3.78 11.34
C LEU A 185 -28.48 -5.26 11.75
N PHE A 186 -28.31 -6.17 10.79
CA PHE A 186 -28.20 -7.61 11.04
C PHE A 186 -26.96 -7.96 11.87
N LEU A 187 -25.79 -7.40 11.53
CA LEU A 187 -24.56 -7.58 12.30
C LEU A 187 -24.68 -7.03 13.72
N TYR A 188 -25.22 -5.82 13.89
CA TYR A 188 -25.41 -5.23 15.21
C TYR A 188 -26.43 -6.03 16.03
N CYS A 189 -27.58 -6.42 15.46
CA CYS A 189 -28.56 -7.25 16.15
C CYS A 189 -27.99 -8.61 16.57
N GLY A 190 -27.23 -9.27 15.68
CA GLY A 190 -26.55 -10.52 15.98
C GLY A 190 -25.53 -10.38 17.12
N LEU A 191 -24.76 -9.30 17.12
CA LEU A 191 -23.77 -9.03 18.17
C LEU A 191 -24.42 -8.74 19.53
N TYR A 192 -25.53 -7.99 19.55
CA TYR A 192 -26.30 -7.74 20.77
C TYR A 192 -26.95 -9.02 21.32
N LEU A 193 -27.53 -9.87 20.47
CA LEU A 193 -28.09 -11.15 20.90
C LEU A 193 -27.00 -12.09 21.45
N PHE A 194 -25.83 -12.12 20.82
CA PHE A 194 -24.68 -12.89 21.30
C PHE A 194 -24.21 -12.41 22.69
N LEU A 195 -24.15 -11.09 22.90
CA LEU A 195 -23.81 -10.51 24.20
C LEU A 195 -24.85 -10.84 25.28
N ILE A 196 -26.14 -10.83 24.94
CA ILE A 196 -27.22 -11.23 25.87
C ILE A 196 -27.07 -12.70 26.27
N VAL A 197 -26.76 -13.59 25.32
CA VAL A 197 -26.52 -15.01 25.61
C VAL A 197 -25.30 -15.19 26.50
N LEU A 198 -24.18 -14.52 26.19
CA LEU A 198 -22.97 -14.55 27.04
C LEU A 198 -23.27 -14.06 28.46
N TYR A 199 -24.00 -12.95 28.59
CA TYR A 199 -24.39 -12.41 29.88
C TYR A 199 -25.28 -13.38 30.67
N GLY A 200 -26.24 -14.03 30.00
CA GLY A 200 -27.08 -15.07 30.59
C GLY A 200 -26.30 -16.32 31.01
N MET A 201 -25.27 -16.72 30.24
CA MET A 201 -24.40 -17.85 30.59
C MET A 201 -23.52 -17.53 31.80
N VAL A 202 -22.97 -16.31 31.88
CA VAL A 202 -22.16 -15.86 33.02
C VAL A 202 -22.99 -15.78 34.30
N LEU A 203 -24.23 -15.29 34.23
CA LEU A 203 -25.14 -15.22 35.37
C LEU A 203 -25.67 -16.58 35.83
N ARG A 204 -25.66 -17.60 34.97
CA ARG A 204 -26.15 -18.95 35.29
C ARG A 204 -25.04 -19.92 35.72
N GLY A 205 -23.78 -19.50 35.56
CA GLY A 205 -22.59 -20.21 36.03
C GLY A 205 -22.12 -19.79 37.43
N HIS A 206 -22.91 -19.00 38.15
CA HIS A 206 -22.72 -18.60 39.55
C HIS A 206 -23.88 -19.10 40.42
#